data_AF-M7ZC87-F1
#
_entry.id   AF-M7ZC87-F1
#
_cell.length_a   1.000
_cell.length_b   1.000
_cell.length_c   1.000
_cell.angle_alpha   90.00
_cell.angle_beta   90.00
_cell.angle_gamma   90.00
#
_symmetry.space_group_name_H-M   'P 1'
#
loop_
_entity.id
_entity.type
_entity.pdbx_description
1 polymer ?
#
loop_
_entity_poly.entity_id
_entity_poly.type
_entity_poly.pdbx_seq_one_letter_code
_entity_poly.pdbx_strand_id
1 'polypeptide(L)'
;MYLPAFRVWFARRPPPLGVHVQLIAYSDFPFLNASSSPVFRQIEAGKRDVTLVDYLRFYLPDMFPALQRVVLLEDDVVVQKDLAALWHVDLDGKVNGAVEMCFGGFRRYRKYLNFTQAIVRDRFSPSACAWEYGVNVFDLEAWRRDGCTELFHQYMELNVDGALWDPTSVLPAGLMTFYGNTKPLDKSWHVMGLGYNPSISPEVIRGAAVIHFNGNMKPWLDVAFNQYKSLWTKHVDTEMEFLTLCNFGL
;
A
#
# COMPACT_ATOMS: atom_id res chain seq x y z
N MET A 1 12.99 -2.71 8.03
CA MET A 1 13.57 -1.57 7.28
C MET A 1 14.59 -0.86 8.17
N TYR A 2 15.81 -0.59 7.70
CA TYR A 2 16.90 -0.08 8.56
C TYR A 2 17.09 1.43 8.36
N LEU A 3 16.44 2.24 9.22
CA LEU A 3 16.43 3.71 9.12
C LEU A 3 17.82 4.35 8.95
N PRO A 4 18.90 3.92 9.64
CA PRO A 4 20.23 4.49 9.42
C PRO A 4 20.74 4.30 8.00
N ALA A 5 20.49 3.15 7.36
CA ALA A 5 20.89 2.92 5.97
C ALA A 5 20.14 3.84 5.01
N PHE A 6 18.83 4.04 5.22
CA PHE A 6 18.04 4.99 4.43
C PHE A 6 18.55 6.42 4.59
N ARG A 7 18.91 6.84 5.82
CA ARG A 7 19.50 8.17 6.07
C ARG A 7 20.81 8.35 5.32
N VAL A 8 21.70 7.36 5.37
CA VAL A 8 22.96 7.40 4.61
C VAL A 8 22.69 7.42 3.10
N TRP A 9 21.73 6.63 2.61
CA TRP A 9 21.37 6.57 1.21
C TRP A 9 20.96 7.95 0.68
N PHE A 10 19.94 8.57 1.28
CA PHE A 10 19.44 9.87 0.83
C PHE A 10 20.40 11.02 1.10
N ALA A 11 21.27 10.93 2.12
CA ALA A 11 22.32 11.92 2.36
C ALA A 11 23.42 11.86 1.29
N ARG A 12 23.81 10.66 0.84
CA ARG A 12 24.79 10.48 -0.24
C ARG A 12 24.19 10.71 -1.63
N ARG A 13 22.87 10.62 -1.76
CA ARG A 13 22.12 10.71 -3.01
C ARG A 13 20.89 11.59 -2.82
N PRO A 14 21.09 12.91 -2.60
CA PRO A 14 19.96 13.82 -2.52
C PRO A 14 19.20 13.76 -3.86
N PRO A 15 17.87 13.64 -3.84
CA PRO A 15 17.13 13.65 -5.09
C PRO A 15 17.31 14.98 -5.82
N PRO A 16 17.21 14.98 -7.16
CA PRO A 16 17.38 16.19 -7.95
C PRO A 16 16.24 17.19 -7.69
N LEU A 17 16.39 18.41 -8.21
CA LEU A 17 15.32 19.43 -8.24
C LEU A 17 14.87 19.97 -6.88
N GLY A 18 15.71 19.87 -5.84
CA GLY A 18 15.42 20.48 -4.52
C GLY A 18 14.28 19.78 -3.77
N VAL A 19 14.00 18.51 -4.09
CA VAL A 19 13.01 17.68 -3.40
C VAL A 19 13.36 17.60 -1.91
N HIS A 20 12.35 17.85 -1.07
CA HIS A 20 12.46 17.63 0.36
C HIS A 20 12.22 16.15 0.67
N VAL A 21 13.20 15.47 1.25
CA VAL A 21 13.07 14.09 1.71
C VAL A 21 13.04 14.08 3.23
N GLN A 22 11.99 13.47 3.78
CA GLN A 22 11.87 13.23 5.21
C GLN A 22 11.88 11.72 5.48
N LEU A 23 12.76 11.29 6.38
CA LEU A 23 12.85 9.90 6.83
C LEU A 23 12.38 9.80 8.27
N ILE A 24 11.21 9.19 8.45
CA ILE A 24 10.51 9.16 9.73
C ILE A 24 10.39 7.72 10.22
N ALA A 25 10.65 7.52 11.50
CA ALA A 25 10.44 6.26 12.20
C ALA A 25 9.06 6.25 12.87
N TYR A 26 8.49 5.07 13.10
CA TYR A 26 7.28 4.97 13.91
C TYR A 26 7.48 5.54 15.32
N SER A 27 8.71 5.43 15.87
CA SER A 27 9.08 5.97 17.19
C SER A 27 9.00 7.48 17.27
N ASP A 28 8.95 8.19 16.14
CA ASP A 28 8.79 9.64 16.08
C ASP A 28 7.33 10.07 16.36
N PHE A 29 6.41 9.10 16.45
CA PHE A 29 4.98 9.31 16.70
C PHE A 29 4.57 8.67 18.04
N PRO A 30 4.79 9.35 19.19
CA PRO A 30 4.55 8.78 20.52
C PRO A 30 3.07 8.46 20.79
N PHE A 31 2.16 9.07 20.03
CA PHE A 31 0.74 8.77 20.10
C PHE A 31 0.42 7.37 19.59
N LEU A 32 1.29 6.71 18.83
CA LEU A 32 1.11 5.35 18.34
C LEU A 32 1.61 4.34 19.39
N ASN A 33 0.71 3.90 20.27
CA ASN A 33 1.00 2.96 21.35
C ASN A 33 -0.22 2.07 21.66
N ALA A 34 -0.06 1.07 22.53
CA ALA A 34 -1.14 0.12 22.86
C ALA A 34 -2.38 0.73 23.51
N SER A 35 -2.27 1.93 24.09
CA SER A 35 -3.41 2.64 24.69
C SER A 35 -4.30 3.30 23.63
N SER A 36 -3.72 3.73 22.51
CA SER A 36 -4.40 4.49 21.45
C SER A 36 -4.71 3.66 20.21
N SER A 37 -4.06 2.51 20.03
CA SER A 37 -4.22 1.67 18.83
C SER A 37 -4.44 0.19 19.17
N PRO A 38 -5.49 -0.44 18.62
CA PRO A 38 -5.67 -1.89 18.75
C PRO A 38 -4.57 -2.68 18.03
N VAL A 39 -3.97 -2.14 16.96
CA VAL A 39 -2.86 -2.79 16.24
C VAL A 39 -1.65 -2.92 17.15
N PHE A 40 -1.24 -1.82 17.78
CA PHE A 40 -0.09 -1.81 18.68
C PHE A 40 -0.34 -2.71 19.89
N ARG A 41 -1.55 -2.66 20.46
CA ARG A 41 -1.94 -3.56 21.55
C ARG A 41 -1.85 -5.04 21.17
N GLN A 42 -2.27 -5.40 19.96
CA GLN A 42 -2.20 -6.78 19.47
C GLN A 42 -0.75 -7.23 19.20
N ILE A 43 0.11 -6.34 18.68
CA ILE A 43 1.53 -6.61 18.48
C ILE A 43 2.25 -6.80 19.83
N GLU A 44 2.06 -5.89 20.78
CA GLU A 44 2.66 -6.00 22.13
C GLU A 44 2.21 -7.25 22.88
N ALA A 45 0.96 -7.68 22.69
CA ALA A 45 0.43 -8.91 23.26
C ALA A 45 0.89 -10.20 22.54
N GLY A 46 1.74 -10.09 21.51
CA GLY A 46 2.22 -11.24 20.73
C GLY A 46 1.12 -11.92 19.89
N LYS A 47 -0.02 -11.25 19.67
CA LYS A 47 -1.17 -11.79 18.93
C LYS A 47 -1.09 -11.56 17.43
N ARG A 48 -0.10 -10.77 16.97
CA ARG A 48 0.04 -10.38 15.57
C ARG A 48 1.52 -10.26 15.21
N ASP A 49 1.96 -11.09 14.27
CA ASP A 49 3.29 -11.04 13.67
C ASP A 49 3.18 -10.41 12.27
N VAL A 50 3.15 -9.08 12.25
CA VAL A 50 2.99 -8.29 11.02
C VAL A 50 4.01 -7.16 10.99
N THR A 51 4.34 -6.74 9.78
CA THR A 51 5.05 -5.50 9.48
C THR A 51 4.21 -4.32 9.97
N LEU A 52 4.53 -3.78 11.16
CA LEU A 52 3.89 -2.58 11.74
C LEU A 52 3.76 -1.44 10.71
N VAL A 53 4.78 -1.29 9.85
CA VAL A 53 4.83 -0.31 8.77
C VAL A 53 3.59 -0.37 7.87
N ASP A 54 3.03 -1.55 7.63
CA ASP A 54 1.83 -1.69 6.80
C ASP A 54 0.60 -1.10 7.45
N TYR A 55 0.53 -1.04 8.77
CA TYR A 55 -0.60 -0.45 9.46
C TYR A 55 -0.45 1.05 9.71
N LEU A 56 0.76 1.61 9.60
CA LEU A 56 0.99 3.06 9.73
C LEU A 56 0.19 3.87 8.71
N ARG A 57 -0.11 3.29 7.55
CA ARG A 57 -0.93 3.94 6.51
C ARG A 57 -2.32 4.35 7.02
N PHE A 58 -2.85 3.70 8.05
CA PHE A 58 -4.15 4.07 8.64
C PHE A 58 -4.09 5.26 9.60
N TYR A 59 -2.88 5.74 9.90
CA TYR A 59 -2.63 6.88 10.78
C TYR A 59 -2.08 8.09 10.01
N LEU A 60 -2.12 8.08 8.68
CA LEU A 60 -1.64 9.19 7.85
C LEU A 60 -2.22 10.55 8.28
N PRO A 61 -3.52 10.70 8.58
CA PRO A 61 -4.04 11.96 9.07
C PRO A 61 -3.38 12.37 10.39
N ASP A 62 -3.24 11.45 11.35
CA ASP A 62 -2.71 11.73 12.69
C ASP A 62 -1.21 12.02 12.68
N MET A 63 -0.46 11.31 11.83
CA MET A 63 0.98 11.52 11.61
C MET A 63 1.26 12.85 10.90
N PHE A 64 0.36 13.27 10.01
CA PHE A 64 0.52 14.47 9.19
C PHE A 64 -0.70 15.39 9.28
N PRO A 65 -0.95 16.03 10.44
CA PRO A 65 -2.17 16.81 10.69
C PRO A 65 -2.31 18.04 9.79
N ALA A 66 -1.18 18.60 9.31
CA ALA A 66 -1.16 19.76 8.43
C ALA A 66 -1.36 19.41 6.94
N LEU A 67 -1.29 18.13 6.56
CA LEU A 67 -1.50 17.71 5.19
C LEU A 67 -2.98 17.47 4.91
N GLN A 68 -3.44 17.96 3.76
CA GLN A 68 -4.79 17.75 3.25
C GLN A 68 -4.90 16.52 2.35
N ARG A 69 -3.79 16.14 1.70
CA ARG A 69 -3.78 15.07 0.70
C ARG A 69 -2.42 14.40 0.65
N VAL A 70 -2.40 13.12 0.30
CA VAL A 70 -1.19 12.32 0.12
C VAL A 70 -1.33 11.42 -1.11
N VAL A 71 -0.29 11.34 -1.94
CA VAL A 71 -0.12 10.24 -2.89
C VAL A 71 0.77 9.21 -2.21
N LEU A 72 0.20 8.06 -1.85
CA LEU A 72 0.92 6.97 -1.20
C LEU A 72 1.49 6.04 -2.26
N LEU A 73 2.76 5.67 -2.13
CA LEU A 73 3.45 4.65 -2.94
C LEU A 73 3.99 3.55 -2.03
N GLU A 74 3.85 2.29 -2.44
CA GLU A 74 4.52 1.17 -1.75
C GLU A 74 5.98 1.04 -2.19
N ASP A 75 6.78 0.34 -1.39
CA ASP A 75 8.24 0.21 -1.58
C ASP A 75 8.63 -0.70 -2.74
N ASP A 76 7.67 -1.43 -3.31
CA ASP A 76 7.84 -2.40 -4.38
C ASP A 76 7.20 -1.96 -5.71
N VAL A 77 7.07 -0.65 -5.93
CA VAL A 77 6.58 -0.05 -7.17
C VAL A 77 7.70 0.60 -7.99
N VAL A 78 7.48 0.73 -9.30
CA VAL A 78 8.27 1.57 -10.19
C VAL A 78 7.34 2.60 -10.86
N VAL A 79 7.70 3.87 -10.71
CA VAL A 79 7.03 4.99 -11.36
C VAL A 79 7.63 5.20 -12.75
N GLN A 80 6.81 5.11 -13.79
CA GLN A 80 7.19 5.24 -15.20
C GLN A 80 6.76 6.57 -15.82
N LYS A 81 5.77 7.25 -15.23
CA LYS A 81 5.20 8.51 -15.73
C LYS A 81 5.03 9.51 -14.60
N ASP A 82 4.87 10.79 -14.97
CA ASP A 82 4.60 11.86 -14.02
C ASP A 82 3.29 11.61 -13.25
N LEU A 83 3.36 11.69 -11.92
CA LEU A 83 2.23 11.49 -11.01
C LEU A 83 1.58 12.81 -10.57
N ALA A 84 2.08 13.97 -11.01
CA ALA A 84 1.52 15.27 -10.63
C ALA A 84 0.00 15.36 -10.90
N ALA A 85 -0.47 14.75 -12.00
CA ALA A 85 -1.90 14.72 -12.30
C ALA A 85 -2.73 13.89 -11.30
N LEU A 86 -2.16 12.89 -10.58
CA LEU A 86 -2.86 12.20 -9.48
C LEU A 86 -3.21 13.14 -8.34
N TRP A 87 -2.34 14.11 -8.05
CA TRP A 87 -2.57 15.08 -6.98
C TRP A 87 -3.86 15.90 -7.21
N HIS A 88 -4.18 16.17 -8.48
CA HIS A 88 -5.31 16.98 -8.90
C HIS A 88 -6.55 16.16 -9.28
N VAL A 89 -6.52 14.83 -9.13
CA VAL A 89 -7.70 14.01 -9.36
C VAL A 89 -8.82 14.46 -8.41
N ASP A 90 -10.00 14.69 -8.99
CA ASP A 90 -11.23 14.84 -8.22
C ASP A 90 -11.59 13.49 -7.61
N LEU A 91 -11.77 13.42 -6.30
CA LEU A 91 -12.16 12.20 -5.60
C LEU A 91 -13.68 12.10 -5.37
N ASP A 92 -14.49 13.03 -5.90
CA ASP A 92 -15.95 13.08 -5.71
C ASP A 92 -16.33 13.06 -4.22
N GLY A 93 -15.55 13.76 -3.40
CA GLY A 93 -15.68 13.81 -1.94
C GLY A 93 -15.29 12.52 -1.20
N LYS A 94 -14.78 11.50 -1.91
CA LYS A 94 -14.31 10.22 -1.35
C LYS A 94 -12.92 10.36 -0.73
N VAL A 95 -12.60 9.44 0.18
CA VAL A 95 -11.36 9.45 0.95
C VAL A 95 -10.18 8.88 0.17
N ASN A 96 -10.40 7.83 -0.62
CA ASN A 96 -9.34 7.09 -1.32
C ASN A 96 -9.58 7.11 -2.83
N GLY A 97 -8.54 7.36 -3.62
CA GLY A 97 -8.49 7.06 -5.06
C GLY A 97 -7.58 5.87 -5.29
N ALA A 98 -8.10 4.79 -5.85
CA ALA A 98 -7.33 3.58 -6.14
C ALA A 98 -7.77 2.90 -7.44
N VAL A 99 -6.86 2.17 -8.08
CA VAL A 99 -7.22 1.34 -9.24
C VAL A 99 -7.86 0.03 -8.77
N GLU A 100 -9.01 -0.27 -9.34
CA GLU A 100 -9.72 -1.52 -9.11
C GLU A 100 -9.02 -2.71 -9.80
N MET A 101 -8.90 -3.83 -9.07
CA MET A 101 -8.21 -5.03 -9.54
C MET A 101 -9.14 -6.17 -9.98
N CYS A 102 -10.46 -6.01 -9.89
CA CYS A 102 -11.37 -7.09 -10.27
C CYS A 102 -11.41 -7.33 -11.79
N PHE A 103 -11.53 -8.60 -12.15
CA PHE A 103 -11.77 -9.05 -13.51
C PHE A 103 -12.78 -10.20 -13.47
N GLY A 104 -13.94 -10.03 -14.12
CA GLY A 104 -15.02 -11.02 -14.05
C GLY A 104 -15.38 -11.36 -12.60
N GLY A 105 -15.28 -12.63 -12.21
CA GLY A 105 -15.54 -13.08 -10.84
C GLY A 105 -14.40 -12.89 -9.83
N PHE A 106 -13.19 -12.55 -10.29
CA PHE A 106 -11.95 -12.55 -9.50
C PHE A 106 -11.72 -11.23 -8.77
N ARG A 107 -10.95 -11.30 -7.67
CA ARG A 107 -10.52 -10.14 -6.86
C ARG A 107 -11.69 -9.22 -6.46
N ARG A 108 -12.78 -9.85 -6.04
CA ARG A 108 -13.94 -9.21 -5.40
C ARG A 108 -13.86 -9.39 -3.90
N TYR A 109 -14.65 -8.64 -3.15
CA TYR A 109 -14.64 -8.66 -1.68
C TYR A 109 -14.83 -10.07 -1.10
N ARG A 110 -15.63 -10.94 -1.75
CA ARG A 110 -15.78 -12.36 -1.35
C ARG A 110 -14.49 -13.18 -1.27
N LYS A 111 -13.41 -12.73 -1.93
CA LYS A 111 -12.09 -13.38 -1.84
C LYS A 111 -11.36 -13.01 -0.55
N TYR A 112 -11.65 -11.83 0.00
CA TYR A 112 -10.87 -11.21 1.06
C TYR A 112 -11.59 -11.19 2.41
N LEU A 113 -12.93 -11.23 2.40
CA LEU A 113 -13.75 -11.15 3.60
C LEU A 113 -14.57 -12.42 3.81
N ASN A 114 -14.81 -12.76 5.07
CA ASN A 114 -15.62 -13.89 5.48
C ASN A 114 -17.11 -13.53 5.53
N PHE A 115 -17.84 -13.75 4.43
CA PHE A 115 -19.28 -13.46 4.31
C PHE A 115 -20.20 -14.41 5.11
N THR A 116 -19.65 -15.40 5.83
CA THR A 116 -20.43 -16.18 6.81
C THR A 116 -20.75 -15.36 8.07
N GLN A 117 -19.92 -14.36 8.37
CA GLN A 117 -20.10 -13.46 9.51
C GLN A 117 -21.18 -12.42 9.20
N ALA A 118 -22.16 -12.29 10.09
CA ALA A 118 -23.29 -11.37 9.91
C ALA A 118 -22.83 -9.93 9.69
N ILE A 119 -21.87 -9.45 10.50
CA ILE A 119 -21.32 -8.10 10.38
C ILE A 119 -20.71 -7.81 9.00
N VAL A 120 -20.15 -8.83 8.32
CA VAL A 120 -19.60 -8.68 6.99
C VAL A 120 -20.73 -8.65 5.95
N ARG A 121 -21.63 -9.65 6.01
CA ARG A 121 -22.73 -9.77 5.04
C ARG A 121 -23.69 -8.58 5.07
N ASP A 122 -23.91 -8.00 6.25
CA ASP A 122 -24.91 -6.94 6.43
C ASP A 122 -24.35 -5.56 6.02
N ARG A 123 -23.02 -5.40 5.93
CA ARG A 123 -22.36 -4.12 5.61
C ARG A 123 -21.68 -4.07 4.24
N PHE A 124 -21.21 -5.20 3.72
CA PHE A 124 -20.41 -5.26 2.50
C PHE A 124 -21.11 -6.07 1.41
N SER A 125 -20.84 -5.75 0.16
CA SER A 125 -21.27 -6.57 -0.97
C SER A 125 -20.19 -7.59 -1.34
N PRO A 126 -20.52 -8.90 -1.47
CA PRO A 126 -19.56 -9.91 -1.92
C PRO A 126 -19.13 -9.69 -3.37
N SER A 127 -19.94 -8.97 -4.16
CA SER A 127 -19.65 -8.63 -5.54
C SER A 127 -18.86 -7.33 -5.69
N ALA A 128 -18.63 -6.55 -4.62
CA ALA A 128 -17.84 -5.33 -4.72
C ALA A 128 -16.45 -5.62 -5.30
N CYS A 129 -15.99 -4.74 -6.19
CA CYS A 129 -14.67 -4.82 -6.78
C CYS A 129 -13.63 -4.42 -5.73
N ALA A 130 -12.61 -5.24 -5.52
CA ALA A 130 -11.50 -4.85 -4.66
C ALA A 130 -10.49 -4.00 -5.45
N TRP A 131 -9.80 -3.14 -4.73
CA TRP A 131 -8.63 -2.39 -5.16
C TRP A 131 -7.42 -2.89 -4.36
N GLU A 132 -6.21 -2.45 -4.68
CA GLU A 132 -5.01 -2.76 -3.90
C GLU A 132 -4.25 -1.49 -3.55
N TYR A 133 -3.39 -1.59 -2.55
CA TYR A 133 -2.36 -0.59 -2.33
C TYR A 133 -1.27 -0.69 -3.40
N GLY A 134 -0.39 0.30 -3.46
CA GLY A 134 0.70 0.39 -4.42
C GLY A 134 0.82 1.81 -4.96
N VAL A 135 -0.30 2.36 -5.43
CA VAL A 135 -0.49 3.80 -5.61
C VAL A 135 -1.91 4.18 -5.21
N ASN A 136 -2.02 5.08 -4.23
CA ASN A 136 -3.30 5.59 -3.75
C ASN A 136 -3.22 7.10 -3.61
N VAL A 137 -4.35 7.77 -3.83
CA VAL A 137 -4.51 9.19 -3.47
C VAL A 137 -5.47 9.26 -2.29
N PHE A 138 -4.99 9.74 -1.15
CA PHE A 138 -5.80 9.91 0.04
C PHE A 138 -6.10 11.37 0.28
N ASP A 139 -7.39 11.70 0.40
CA ASP A 139 -7.87 12.97 0.92
C ASP A 139 -7.94 12.89 2.45
N LEU A 140 -6.99 13.53 3.12
CA LEU A 140 -6.86 13.46 4.57
C LEU A 140 -7.89 14.33 5.28
N GLU A 141 -8.45 15.35 4.63
CA GLU A 141 -9.56 16.11 5.21
C GLU A 141 -10.85 15.28 5.22
N ALA A 142 -11.17 14.64 4.10
CA ALA A 142 -12.28 13.69 4.03
C ALA A 142 -12.08 12.52 4.99
N TRP A 143 -10.85 12.00 5.11
CA TRP A 143 -10.52 10.92 6.05
C TRP A 143 -10.87 11.30 7.49
N ARG A 144 -10.43 12.49 7.94
CA ARG A 144 -10.74 13.00 9.30
C ARG A 144 -12.23 13.21 9.50
N ARG A 145 -12.89 13.87 8.54
CA ARG A 145 -14.33 14.15 8.59
C ARG A 145 -15.16 12.88 8.73
N ASP A 146 -14.77 11.82 8.02
CA ASP A 146 -15.51 10.56 7.97
C ASP A 146 -15.05 9.56 9.05
N GLY A 147 -14.09 9.93 9.92
CA GLY A 147 -13.64 9.10 11.05
C GLY A 147 -13.06 7.74 10.63
N CYS A 148 -12.32 7.71 9.51
CA CYS A 148 -11.89 6.42 8.95
C CYS A 148 -10.83 5.71 9.81
N THR A 149 -10.01 6.44 10.58
CA THR A 149 -9.03 5.82 11.51
C THR A 149 -9.75 5.09 12.65
N GLU A 150 -10.79 5.70 13.21
CA GLU A 150 -11.62 5.13 14.27
C GLU A 150 -12.41 3.91 13.76
N LEU A 151 -12.96 4.00 12.54
CA LEU A 151 -13.62 2.86 11.90
C LEU A 151 -12.66 1.70 11.67
N PHE A 152 -11.44 1.99 11.21
CA PHE A 152 -10.38 1.00 11.10
C PHE A 152 -10.08 0.32 12.45
N HIS A 153 -10.00 1.09 13.56
CA HIS A 153 -9.79 0.52 14.89
C HIS A 153 -10.91 -0.44 15.30
N GLN A 154 -12.17 -0.06 15.05
CA GLN A 154 -13.33 -0.91 15.34
C GLN A 154 -13.21 -2.25 14.60
N TYR A 155 -12.84 -2.24 13.32
CA TYR A 155 -12.65 -3.48 12.57
C TYR A 155 -11.47 -4.30 13.08
N MET A 156 -10.37 -3.67 13.51
CA MET A 156 -9.24 -4.39 14.10
C MET A 156 -9.58 -5.08 15.42
N GLU A 157 -10.44 -4.49 16.25
CA GLU A 157 -10.94 -5.12 17.48
C GLU A 157 -11.90 -6.28 17.17
N LEU A 158 -12.72 -6.15 16.13
CA LEU A 158 -13.64 -7.20 15.69
C LEU A 158 -12.95 -8.39 15.00
N ASN A 159 -11.72 -8.22 14.52
CA ASN A 159 -10.95 -9.25 13.82
C ASN A 159 -9.70 -9.71 14.60
N VAL A 160 -9.72 -9.63 15.93
CA VAL A 160 -8.61 -10.08 16.79
C VAL A 160 -8.31 -11.58 16.59
N ASP A 161 -9.33 -12.39 16.35
CA ASP A 161 -9.24 -13.83 16.13
C ASP A 161 -9.17 -14.23 14.64
N GLY A 162 -9.16 -13.25 13.73
CA GLY A 162 -9.18 -13.49 12.29
C GLY A 162 -10.52 -13.97 11.73
N ALA A 163 -11.63 -13.83 12.48
CA ALA A 163 -12.94 -14.33 12.05
C ALA A 163 -13.52 -13.62 10.82
N LEU A 164 -13.20 -12.33 10.64
CA LEU A 164 -13.72 -11.49 9.54
C LEU A 164 -12.85 -11.58 8.28
N TRP A 165 -11.52 -11.67 8.43
CA TRP A 165 -10.55 -11.85 7.34
C TRP A 165 -9.21 -12.38 7.86
N ASP A 166 -8.37 -12.86 6.94
CA ASP A 166 -7.01 -13.35 7.24
C ASP A 166 -6.14 -12.25 7.89
N PRO A 167 -5.74 -12.40 9.17
CA PRO A 167 -5.02 -11.36 9.90
C PRO A 167 -3.59 -11.12 9.38
N THR A 168 -3.06 -11.98 8.50
CA THR A 168 -1.76 -11.76 7.85
C THR A 168 -1.81 -10.71 6.73
N SER A 169 -3.02 -10.32 6.30
CA SER A 169 -3.21 -9.34 5.23
C SER A 169 -3.76 -8.02 5.75
N VAL A 170 -3.10 -6.93 5.37
CA VAL A 170 -3.57 -5.56 5.64
C VAL A 170 -4.67 -5.12 4.67
N LEU A 171 -4.69 -5.69 3.46
CA LEU A 171 -5.59 -5.26 2.39
C LEU A 171 -7.08 -5.33 2.77
N PRO A 172 -7.60 -6.43 3.36
CA PRO A 172 -9.01 -6.50 3.75
C PRO A 172 -9.41 -5.41 4.74
N ALA A 173 -8.51 -4.99 5.65
CA ALA A 173 -8.78 -3.89 6.57
C ALA A 173 -8.96 -2.56 5.81
N GLY A 174 -8.16 -2.32 4.76
CA GLY A 174 -8.33 -1.19 3.85
C GLY A 174 -9.65 -1.23 3.09
N LEU A 175 -9.95 -2.39 2.48
CA LEU A 175 -11.21 -2.60 1.75
C LEU A 175 -12.43 -2.35 2.64
N MET A 176 -12.42 -2.82 3.89
CA MET A 176 -13.52 -2.60 4.83
C MET A 176 -13.60 -1.14 5.27
N THR A 177 -12.47 -0.52 5.63
CA THR A 177 -12.42 0.86 6.14
C THR A 177 -12.90 1.86 5.10
N PHE A 178 -12.52 1.69 3.83
CA PHE A 178 -12.85 2.62 2.75
C PHE A 178 -13.99 2.13 1.85
N TYR A 179 -14.79 1.17 2.31
CA TYR A 179 -15.94 0.70 1.54
C TYR A 179 -16.96 1.82 1.33
N GLY A 180 -17.32 2.08 0.07
CA GLY A 180 -18.14 3.23 -0.31
C GLY A 180 -17.42 4.58 -0.29
N ASN A 181 -16.19 4.64 0.21
CA ASN A 181 -15.32 5.81 0.31
C ASN A 181 -14.06 5.74 -0.56
N THR A 182 -14.08 4.87 -1.59
CA THR A 182 -13.04 4.77 -2.61
C THR A 182 -13.58 5.14 -3.98
N LYS A 183 -12.92 6.08 -4.67
CA LYS A 183 -13.13 6.38 -6.09
C LYS A 183 -12.24 5.49 -6.97
N PRO A 184 -12.81 4.72 -7.91
CA PRO A 184 -12.03 4.00 -8.89
C PRO A 184 -11.24 4.94 -9.79
N LEU A 185 -9.93 4.71 -9.89
CA LEU A 185 -9.05 5.42 -10.83
C LEU A 185 -8.92 4.66 -12.14
N ASP A 186 -8.55 5.39 -13.20
CA ASP A 186 -8.25 4.81 -14.51
C ASP A 186 -7.13 3.76 -14.41
N LYS A 187 -7.28 2.65 -15.13
CA LYS A 187 -6.34 1.51 -15.09
C LYS A 187 -4.93 1.88 -15.55
N SER A 188 -4.78 2.98 -16.30
CA SER A 188 -3.47 3.50 -16.70
C SER A 188 -2.66 4.02 -15.53
N TRP A 189 -3.24 4.27 -14.36
CA TRP A 189 -2.47 4.73 -13.19
C TRP A 189 -1.64 3.63 -12.54
N HIS A 190 -2.13 2.40 -12.52
CA HIS A 190 -1.53 1.33 -11.72
C HIS A 190 -1.75 -0.04 -12.37
N VAL A 191 -0.64 -0.73 -12.63
CA VAL A 191 -0.65 -2.13 -13.05
C VAL A 191 0.01 -2.98 -11.97
N MET A 192 -0.78 -3.89 -11.42
CA MET A 192 -0.40 -4.84 -10.38
C MET A 192 -0.11 -6.22 -10.94
N GLY A 193 0.61 -7.00 -10.14
CA GLY A 193 0.76 -8.44 -10.28
C GLY A 193 2.06 -8.87 -10.90
N LEU A 194 3.05 -7.97 -11.06
CA LEU A 194 4.35 -8.35 -11.61
C LEU A 194 5.09 -9.34 -10.70
N GLY A 195 4.71 -9.47 -9.42
CA GLY A 195 5.26 -10.45 -8.49
C GLY A 195 4.51 -11.79 -8.40
N TYR A 196 3.45 -12.02 -9.20
CA TYR A 196 2.72 -13.31 -9.21
C TYR A 196 2.04 -13.68 -10.54
N ASN A 197 1.94 -12.76 -11.51
CA ASN A 197 1.26 -12.97 -12.79
C ASN A 197 2.24 -12.85 -13.96
N PRO A 198 2.68 -13.96 -14.58
CA PRO A 198 3.61 -13.92 -15.70
C PRO A 198 2.97 -13.49 -17.02
N SER A 199 1.65 -13.24 -17.07
CA SER A 199 0.90 -13.02 -18.31
C SER A 199 0.47 -11.56 -18.53
N ILE A 200 1.07 -10.60 -17.84
CA ILE A 200 0.76 -9.18 -18.04
C ILE A 200 1.41 -8.72 -19.35
N SER A 201 0.62 -8.17 -20.26
CA SER A 201 1.13 -7.81 -21.58
C SER A 201 2.12 -6.63 -21.50
N PRO A 202 3.16 -6.61 -22.34
CA PRO A 202 4.11 -5.50 -22.38
C PRO A 202 3.46 -4.15 -22.71
N GLU A 203 2.36 -4.16 -23.47
CA GLU A 203 1.59 -2.96 -23.79
C GLU A 203 0.92 -2.35 -22.55
N VAL A 204 0.28 -3.18 -21.72
CA VAL A 204 -0.32 -2.74 -20.45
C VAL A 204 0.75 -2.18 -19.51
N ILE A 205 1.91 -2.85 -19.43
CA ILE A 205 3.05 -2.38 -18.63
C ILE A 205 3.54 -1.01 -19.10
N ARG A 206 3.77 -0.81 -20.40
CA ARG A 206 4.20 0.49 -20.96
C ARG A 206 3.12 1.58 -20.82
N GLY A 207 1.85 1.17 -20.86
CA GLY A 207 0.70 2.06 -20.72
C GLY A 207 0.55 2.63 -19.30
N ALA A 208 1.07 1.93 -18.28
CA ALA A 208 0.86 2.29 -16.88
C ALA A 208 1.80 3.40 -16.38
N ALA A 209 1.29 4.26 -15.50
CA ALA A 209 2.08 5.25 -14.77
C ALA A 209 2.89 4.60 -13.65
N VAL A 210 2.31 3.65 -12.93
CA VAL A 210 2.97 2.87 -11.87
C VAL A 210 2.81 1.39 -12.16
N ILE A 211 3.92 0.65 -12.11
CA ILE A 211 3.92 -0.83 -12.14
C ILE A 211 4.33 -1.36 -10.78
N HIS A 212 3.71 -2.46 -10.37
CA HIS A 212 3.80 -2.95 -9.00
C HIS A 212 4.19 -4.42 -8.97
N PHE A 213 5.28 -4.70 -8.25
CA PHE A 213 5.80 -6.06 -8.04
C PHE A 213 5.17 -6.73 -6.82
N ASN A 214 3.90 -6.45 -6.53
CA ASN A 214 3.16 -7.13 -5.48
C ASN A 214 3.12 -8.65 -5.72
N GLY A 215 3.28 -9.41 -4.64
CA GLY A 215 3.51 -10.85 -4.67
C GLY A 215 4.92 -11.25 -4.27
N ASN A 216 5.20 -12.55 -4.38
CA ASN A 216 6.41 -13.16 -3.83
C ASN A 216 7.59 -13.16 -4.81
N MET A 217 7.33 -13.07 -6.12
CA MET A 217 8.37 -13.12 -7.16
C MET A 217 8.95 -11.72 -7.42
N LYS A 218 9.55 -11.13 -6.38
CA LYS A 218 10.14 -9.79 -6.41
C LYS A 218 11.35 -9.74 -7.36
N PRO A 219 11.57 -8.63 -8.10
CA PRO A 219 12.60 -8.55 -9.13
C PRO A 219 14.04 -8.61 -8.60
N TRP A 220 14.24 -8.34 -7.31
CA TRP A 220 15.53 -8.47 -6.60
C TRP A 220 15.78 -9.86 -5.99
N LEU A 221 14.93 -10.85 -6.29
CA LEU A 221 15.08 -12.24 -5.84
C LEU A 221 15.32 -13.17 -7.03
N ASP A 222 16.00 -14.30 -6.78
CA ASP A 222 16.28 -15.30 -7.81
C ASP A 222 15.01 -15.89 -8.45
N VAL A 223 13.92 -15.95 -7.67
CA VAL A 223 12.62 -16.48 -8.08
C VAL A 223 11.79 -15.51 -8.94
N ALA A 224 12.31 -14.33 -9.27
CA ALA A 224 11.58 -13.36 -10.07
C ALA A 224 11.27 -13.87 -11.48
N PHE A 225 10.17 -13.39 -12.06
CA PHE A 225 9.92 -13.59 -13.49
C PHE A 225 10.96 -12.84 -14.32
N ASN A 226 11.76 -13.57 -15.09
CA ASN A 226 12.81 -13.01 -15.93
C ASN A 226 12.30 -11.91 -16.88
N GLN A 227 11.08 -12.02 -17.41
CA GLN A 227 10.52 -11.01 -18.29
C GLN A 227 10.25 -9.64 -17.64
N TYR A 228 10.20 -9.58 -16.30
CA TYR A 228 9.92 -8.33 -15.57
C TYR A 228 11.14 -7.77 -14.84
N LYS A 229 12.25 -8.52 -14.71
CA LYS A 229 13.45 -8.10 -13.98
C LYS A 229 13.98 -6.74 -14.46
N SER A 230 14.11 -6.56 -15.79
CA SER A 230 14.66 -5.35 -16.41
C SER A 230 13.86 -4.08 -16.11
N LEU A 231 12.58 -4.20 -15.75
CA LEU A 231 11.74 -3.06 -15.39
C LEU A 231 12.19 -2.41 -14.08
N TRP A 232 12.80 -3.19 -13.17
CA TRP A 232 13.36 -2.71 -11.91
C TRP A 232 14.89 -2.54 -11.97
N THR A 233 15.62 -3.52 -12.53
CA THR A 233 17.10 -3.53 -12.48
C THR A 233 17.74 -2.33 -13.18
N LYS A 234 17.07 -1.72 -14.16
CA LYS A 234 17.53 -0.48 -14.80
C LYS A 234 17.64 0.73 -13.85
N HIS A 235 17.02 0.65 -12.67
CA HIS A 235 17.07 1.68 -11.62
C HIS A 235 18.07 1.34 -10.50
N VAL A 236 18.69 0.16 -10.55
CA VAL A 236 19.68 -0.28 -9.58
C VAL A 236 21.02 0.34 -9.95
N ASP A 237 21.64 0.99 -8.98
CA ASP A 237 23.01 1.47 -9.17
C ASP A 237 24.00 0.31 -8.94
N THR A 238 24.46 -0.27 -10.04
CA THR A 238 25.41 -1.38 -10.04
C THR A 238 26.83 -0.99 -9.62
N GLU A 239 27.13 0.31 -9.58
CA GLU A 239 28.44 0.82 -9.13
C GLU A 239 28.48 1.00 -7.60
N MET A 240 27.35 0.84 -6.90
CA MET A 240 27.33 0.97 -5.44
C MET A 240 28.04 -0.22 -4.78
N GLU A 241 29.09 0.07 -4.00
CA GLU A 241 29.87 -0.89 -3.22
C GLU A 241 29.04 -1.82 -2.31
N PHE A 242 27.93 -1.34 -1.75
CA PHE A 242 27.04 -2.18 -0.93
C PHE A 242 26.17 -3.11 -1.76
N LEU A 243 25.88 -2.74 -3.02
CA LEU A 243 25.04 -3.52 -3.93
C LEU A 243 25.85 -4.53 -4.74
N THR A 244 27.15 -4.31 -4.95
CA THR A 244 28.05 -5.30 -5.57
C THR A 244 28.22 -6.55 -4.70
N LEU A 245 27.95 -6.46 -3.40
CA LEU A 245 27.89 -7.59 -2.47
C LEU A 245 26.58 -8.38 -2.55
N CYS A 246 25.54 -7.81 -3.17
CA CYS A 246 24.25 -8.46 -3.35
C CYS A 246 24.21 -9.18 -4.71
N ASN A 247 23.84 -10.46 -4.70
CA ASN A 247 23.75 -11.26 -5.91
C ASN A 247 22.44 -10.96 -6.67
N PHE A 248 22.39 -9.82 -7.38
CA PHE A 248 21.16 -9.39 -8.07
C PHE A 248 20.83 -10.17 -9.36
N GLY A 249 21.64 -11.15 -9.76
CA GLY A 249 21.42 -11.90 -11.01
C GLY A 249 21.26 -10.96 -12.23
N LEU A 250 22.08 -9.90 -12.27
CA LEU A 250 22.15 -8.88 -13.31
C LEU A 250 22.63 -9.46 -14.64
#